data_AF-A0A821LNU1-F1
#
_entry.id   AF-A0A821LNU1-F1
#
_cell.length_a   1.000
_cell.length_b   1.000
_cell.length_c   1.000
_cell.angle_alpha   90.00
_cell.angle_beta   90.00
_cell.angle_gamma   90.00
#
_symmetry.space_group_name_H-M   'P 1'
#
loop_
_entity.id
_entity.type
_entity.pdbx_description
1 polymer ?
#
loop_
_entity_poly.entity_id
_entity_poly.type
_entity_poly.pdbx_seq_one_letter_code
_entity_poly.pdbx_strand_id
1 'polypeptide(L)'
;MEGVMSACYHVCPSRQNFQFDTSFMFIMAVLNIIKIYQLRHPDINPHSAGVFSFLAGIILVTVVGVYYDKQWFWISYAIVHIITCLIFTAKIYYMGRLKISLDFPVSLD
;
A
#
# COMPACT_ATOMS: atom_id res chain seq x y z
N MET A 1 -8.59 15.33 -4.73
CA MET A 1 -8.99 15.25 -3.30
C MET A 1 -7.78 15.30 -2.38
N GLU A 2 -6.74 14.50 -2.63
CA GLU A 2 -5.50 14.54 -1.84
C GLU A 2 -4.88 15.94 -1.69
N GLY A 3 -4.85 16.74 -2.77
CA GLY A 3 -4.34 18.12 -2.71
C GLY A 3 -5.09 19.06 -1.75
N VAL A 4 -6.37 18.79 -1.43
CA VAL A 4 -7.12 19.57 -0.43
C VAL A 4 -6.64 19.19 0.97
N MET A 5 -6.39 17.92 1.20
CA MET A 5 -5.91 17.39 2.47
C MET A 5 -4.49 17.82 2.80
N SER A 6 -3.62 17.79 1.80
CA SER A 6 -2.25 18.28 1.93
C SER A 6 -2.26 19.79 2.21
N ALA A 7 -3.13 20.55 1.54
CA ALA A 7 -3.34 21.97 1.85
C ALA A 7 -3.85 22.19 3.30
N CYS A 8 -4.77 21.35 3.80
CA CYS A 8 -5.25 21.42 5.19
C CYS A 8 -4.14 21.16 6.22
N TYR A 9 -3.20 20.25 5.93
CA TYR A 9 -2.02 20.05 6.77
C TYR A 9 -1.10 21.27 6.81
N HIS A 10 -0.89 21.93 5.67
CA HIS A 10 -0.06 23.14 5.58
C HIS A 10 -0.71 24.40 6.17
N VAL A 11 -2.04 24.50 6.13
CA VAL A 11 -2.79 25.63 6.72
C VAL A 11 -2.91 25.49 8.24
N CYS A 12 -3.09 24.27 8.76
CA CYS A 12 -3.15 24.01 10.19
C CYS A 12 -2.36 22.73 10.54
N PRO A 13 -1.11 22.85 10.98
CA PRO A 13 -0.29 21.69 11.33
C PRO A 13 -0.82 21.06 12.62
N SER A 14 -1.58 19.96 12.47
CA SER A 14 -2.10 19.15 13.56
C SER A 14 -1.84 17.67 13.30
N ARG A 15 -1.67 16.87 14.37
CA ARG A 15 -1.47 15.40 14.25
C ARG A 15 -2.63 14.70 13.56
N GLN A 16 -3.84 15.26 13.67
CA GLN A 16 -5.03 14.74 13.01
C GLN A 16 -4.99 15.01 11.50
N ASN A 17 -4.60 16.23 11.09
CA ASN A 17 -4.45 16.56 9.67
C ASN A 17 -3.31 15.76 9.02
N PHE A 18 -2.21 15.51 9.74
CA PHE A 18 -1.11 14.67 9.26
C PHE A 18 -1.53 13.21 9.01
N GLN A 19 -2.26 12.61 9.95
CA GLN A 19 -2.79 11.25 9.81
C GLN A 19 -3.81 11.16 8.68
N PHE A 20 -4.67 12.16 8.56
CA PHE A 20 -5.64 12.23 7.49
C PHE A 20 -4.88 12.27 6.15
N ASP A 21 -3.95 13.22 5.93
CA ASP A 21 -3.13 13.37 4.71
C ASP A 21 -2.47 12.05 4.28
N THR A 22 -1.75 11.46 5.22
CA THR A 22 -1.02 10.21 5.02
C THR A 22 -1.94 9.01 4.72
N SER A 23 -3.13 8.95 5.32
CA SER A 23 -4.07 7.83 5.10
C SER A 23 -4.59 7.80 3.66
N PHE A 24 -4.95 8.96 3.09
CA PHE A 24 -5.42 8.98 1.70
C PHE A 24 -4.29 8.80 0.70
N MET A 25 -3.06 9.18 1.05
CA MET A 25 -1.88 8.85 0.25
C MET A 25 -1.75 7.34 0.07
N PHE A 26 -1.86 6.55 1.14
CA PHE A 26 -1.82 5.09 1.04
C PHE A 26 -2.99 4.50 0.25
N ILE A 27 -4.20 5.04 0.41
CA ILE A 27 -5.39 4.64 -0.36
C ILE A 27 -5.15 4.86 -1.85
N MET A 28 -4.75 6.06 -2.24
CA MET A 28 -4.49 6.40 -3.63
C MET A 28 -3.35 5.58 -4.21
N ALA A 29 -2.27 5.34 -3.47
CA ALA A 29 -1.14 4.52 -3.92
C ALA A 29 -1.58 3.07 -4.22
N VAL A 30 -2.34 2.43 -3.32
CA VAL A 30 -2.83 1.06 -3.50
C VAL A 30 -3.80 0.97 -4.68
N LEU A 31 -4.71 1.94 -4.84
CA LEU A 31 -5.63 1.98 -5.97
C LEU A 31 -4.90 2.17 -7.31
N ASN A 32 -3.85 3.00 -7.35
CA ASN A 32 -3.01 3.16 -8.54
C ASN A 32 -2.27 1.86 -8.89
N ILE A 33 -1.71 1.15 -7.90
CA ILE A 33 -1.05 -0.15 -8.11
C ILE A 33 -2.03 -1.17 -8.67
N ILE A 34 -3.24 -1.25 -8.13
CA ILE A 34 -4.29 -2.15 -8.62
C ILE A 34 -4.70 -1.79 -10.04
N LYS A 35 -4.82 -0.49 -10.37
CA LYS A 35 -5.11 -0.09 -11.75
C LYS A 35 -4.02 -0.46 -12.73
N ILE A 36 -2.76 -0.25 -12.38
CA ILE A 36 -1.63 -0.69 -13.20
C ILE A 36 -1.66 -2.22 -13.37
N TYR A 37 -1.97 -2.96 -12.30
CA TYR A 37 -2.07 -4.42 -12.34
C TYR A 37 -3.20 -4.91 -13.25
N GLN A 38 -4.41 -4.35 -13.11
CA GLN A 38 -5.56 -4.65 -13.95
C GLN A 38 -5.33 -4.29 -15.43
N LEU A 39 -4.62 -3.18 -15.70
CA LEU A 39 -4.28 -2.77 -17.08
C LEU A 39 -3.29 -3.73 -17.74
N ARG A 40 -2.41 -4.37 -16.97
CA ARG A 40 -1.40 -5.30 -17.48
C ARG A 40 -1.89 -6.74 -17.57
N HIS A 41 -2.80 -7.15 -16.68
CA HIS A 41 -3.41 -8.47 -16.64
C HIS A 41 -4.94 -8.33 -16.50
N PRO A 42 -5.66 -8.10 -17.61
CA PRO A 42 -7.11 -7.90 -17.58
C PRO A 42 -7.89 -9.14 -17.09
N ASP A 43 -7.24 -10.30 -17.08
CA ASP A 43 -7.86 -11.59 -16.74
C ASP A 43 -7.80 -11.92 -15.24
N ILE A 44 -7.04 -11.15 -14.45
CA ILE A 44 -6.84 -11.40 -13.00
C ILE A 44 -7.36 -10.21 -12.22
N ASN A 45 -8.56 -10.35 -11.65
CA ASN A 45 -9.12 -9.34 -10.77
C ASN A 45 -8.75 -9.62 -9.30
N PRO A 46 -8.03 -8.72 -8.61
CA PRO A 46 -7.72 -8.90 -7.20
C PRO A 46 -8.99 -8.90 -6.35
N HIS A 47 -9.05 -9.80 -5.35
CA HIS A 47 -10.19 -9.89 -4.44
C HIS A 47 -10.34 -8.60 -3.63
N SER A 48 -11.48 -7.91 -3.80
CA SER A 48 -11.74 -6.60 -3.21
C SER A 48 -11.65 -6.59 -1.69
N ALA A 49 -12.21 -7.60 -1.00
CA ALA A 49 -12.15 -7.65 0.46
C ALA A 49 -10.71 -7.85 0.97
N GLY A 50 -9.85 -8.56 0.22
CA GLY A 50 -8.45 -8.75 0.56
C GLY A 50 -7.66 -7.45 0.48
N VAL A 51 -7.90 -6.67 -0.58
CA VAL A 51 -7.31 -5.32 -0.74
C VAL A 51 -7.76 -4.38 0.36
N PHE A 52 -9.07 -4.30 0.64
CA PHE A 52 -9.59 -3.41 1.67
C PHE A 52 -9.15 -3.83 3.09
N SER A 53 -9.01 -5.13 3.36
CA SER A 53 -8.47 -5.63 4.62
C SER A 53 -6.99 -5.27 4.79
N PHE A 54 -6.20 -5.37 3.73
CA PHE A 54 -4.79 -4.96 3.75
C PHE A 54 -4.64 -3.45 3.99
N LEU A 55 -5.44 -2.66 3.29
CA LEU A 55 -5.50 -1.21 3.44
C LEU A 55 -5.91 -0.80 4.88
N ALA A 56 -6.94 -1.44 5.43
CA ALA A 56 -7.38 -1.20 6.81
C ALA A 56 -6.25 -1.51 7.82
N GLY A 57 -5.49 -2.58 7.58
CA GLY A 57 -4.31 -2.91 8.39
C GLY A 57 -3.23 -1.82 8.36
N ILE A 58 -2.91 -1.28 7.18
CA ILE A 58 -1.93 -0.19 7.05
C ILE A 58 -2.39 1.04 7.83
N ILE A 59 -3.66 1.43 7.69
CA ILE A 59 -4.20 2.61 8.37
C ILE A 59 -4.16 2.41 9.89
N LEU A 60 -4.54 1.24 10.40
CA LEU A 60 -4.45 0.93 11.83
C LEU A 60 -3.02 1.04 12.36
N VAL A 61 -2.04 0.50 11.63
CA VAL A 61 -0.62 0.60 12.02
C VAL A 61 -0.16 2.06 12.06
N THR A 62 -0.58 2.89 11.10
CA THR A 62 -0.23 4.32 11.09
C THR A 62 -0.85 5.09 12.26
N VAL A 63 -2.09 4.77 12.64
CA VAL A 63 -2.76 5.37 13.81
C VAL A 63 -2.03 5.01 15.11
N VAL A 64 -1.65 3.74 15.25
CA VAL A 64 -0.84 3.28 16.38
C VAL A 64 0.51 4.01 16.41
N GLY A 65 1.16 4.18 15.26
CA GLY A 65 2.43 4.91 15.14
C GLY A 65 2.36 6.36 15.62
N VAL A 66 1.28 7.06 15.32
CA VAL A 66 1.08 8.45 15.73
C VAL A 66 0.82 8.57 17.24
N TYR A 67 0.22 7.54 17.84
CA TYR A 67 -0.03 7.50 19.29
C TYR A 67 1.25 7.26 20.09
N TYR A 68 2.14 6.36 19.63
CA TYR A 68 3.39 6.06 20.32
C TYR A 68 4.49 7.12 20.10
N ASP A 69 4.46 7.85 18.98
CA ASP A 69 5.33 9.00 18.67
C ASP A 69 6.82 8.79 18.97
N LYS A 70 7.33 7.58 18.70
CA LYS A 70 8.76 7.25 18.83
C LYS A 70 9.41 7.24 17.46
N GLN A 71 10.54 7.93 17.33
CA GLN A 71 11.28 8.03 16.06
C GLN A 71 11.71 6.66 15.51
N TRP A 72 12.04 5.71 16.39
CA TRP A 72 12.36 4.31 16.00
C TRP A 72 11.22 3.60 15.28
N PHE A 73 9.96 3.88 15.65
CA PHE A 73 8.78 3.30 15.00
C PHE A 73 8.60 3.83 13.58
N TRP A 74 8.81 5.12 13.37
CA TRP A 74 8.73 5.74 12.05
C TRP A 74 9.84 5.27 11.11
N ILE A 75 11.06 5.09 11.62
CA ILE A 75 12.19 4.55 10.85
C ILE A 75 11.91 3.10 10.44
N SER A 76 11.46 2.25 11.36
CA SER A 76 11.15 0.85 11.03
C SER A 76 9.99 0.75 10.03
N TYR A 77 8.95 1.55 10.21
CA TYR A 77 7.83 1.65 9.28
C TYR A 77 8.28 2.08 7.88
N ALA A 78 9.15 3.08 7.77
CA ALA A 78 9.68 3.54 6.48
C ALA A 78 10.50 2.46 5.76
N ILE A 79 11.36 1.72 6.48
CA ILE A 79 12.15 0.63 5.91
C ILE A 79 11.23 -0.46 5.35
N VAL A 80 10.24 -0.90 6.14
CA VAL A 80 9.27 -1.92 5.72
C VAL A 80 8.46 -1.45 4.52
N HIS A 81 8.03 -0.18 4.51
CA HIS A 81 7.29 0.40 3.40
C HIS A 81 8.11 0.40 2.10
N ILE A 82 9.37 0.84 2.14
CA ILE A 82 10.27 0.85 0.96
C ILE A 82 10.46 -0.57 0.43
N ILE A 83 10.73 -1.54 1.31
CA ILE A 83 10.91 -2.95 0.90
C ILE A 83 9.63 -3.48 0.25
N THR A 84 8.46 -3.19 0.83
CA THR A 84 7.16 -3.62 0.29
C THR A 84 6.93 -3.03 -1.10
N CYS A 85 7.18 -1.73 -1.29
CA CYS A 85 7.07 -1.07 -2.59
C CYS A 85 8.03 -1.66 -3.64
N LEU A 86 9.26 -2.00 -3.25
CA LEU A 86 10.23 -2.67 -4.13
C LEU A 86 9.75 -4.06 -4.54
N ILE A 87 9.22 -4.86 -3.59
CA ILE A 87 8.68 -6.19 -3.87
C ILE A 87 7.46 -6.09 -4.79
N PHE A 88 6.51 -5.20 -4.52
CA PHE A 88 5.33 -5.00 -5.37
C PHE A 88 5.73 -4.58 -6.79
N THR A 89 6.65 -3.63 -6.92
CA THR A 89 7.16 -3.18 -8.22
C THR A 89 7.86 -4.33 -8.96
N ALA A 90 8.72 -5.08 -8.27
CA ALA A 90 9.37 -6.25 -8.85
C ALA A 90 8.36 -7.32 -9.28
N LYS A 91 7.33 -7.60 -8.48
CA LYS A 91 6.27 -8.55 -8.84
C LYS A 91 5.51 -8.08 -10.08
N ILE A 92 5.11 -6.82 -10.16
CA ILE A 92 4.40 -6.26 -11.33
C ILE A 92 5.30 -6.28 -12.59
N TYR A 93 6.61 -6.03 -12.44
CA TYR A 93 7.54 -5.93 -13.55
C TYR A 93 8.02 -7.30 -14.06
N TYR A 94 8.26 -8.25 -13.15
CA TYR A 94 8.78 -9.59 -13.47
C TYR A 94 7.69 -10.67 -13.62
N MET A 95 6.43 -10.42 -13.21
CA MET A 95 5.28 -11.24 -13.63
C MET A 95 5.13 -11.14 -15.15
N GLY A 96 5.58 -12.18 -15.85
CA GLY A 96 5.62 -12.27 -17.32
C GLY A 96 7.00 -12.62 -17.91
N ARG A 97 8.10 -12.53 -17.14
CA ARG A 97 9.45 -12.93 -17.59
C ARG A 97 10.13 -14.00 -16.72
N LEU A 98 9.73 -14.18 -15.46
CA LEU A 98 10.12 -15.35 -14.67
C LEU A 98 9.07 -16.46 -14.81
N LYS A 99 9.27 -17.32 -15.80
CA LYS A 99 8.74 -18.69 -15.79
C LYS A 99 9.59 -19.48 -14.78
N ILE A 100 9.34 -19.29 -13.48
CA ILE A 100 9.89 -20.24 -12.50
C ILE A 100 9.04 -21.49 -12.67
N SER A 101 9.56 -22.45 -13.42
CA SER A 101 9.08 -23.82 -13.41
C SER A 101 9.35 -24.41 -12.02
N LEU A 102 8.54 -24.03 -11.04
CA LEU A 102 8.35 -24.81 -9.84
C LEU A 102 7.05 -25.58 -10.06
N ASP A 103 7.23 -26.82 -10.51
CA ASP A 103 6.24 -27.87 -10.49
C ASP A 103 5.76 -28.05 -9.04
N PHE A 104 4.66 -27.39 -8.69
CA PHE A 104 3.88 -27.69 -7.50
C PHE A 104 2.50 -28.14 -7.96
N PRO A 105 2.11 -29.40 -7.72
CA PRO A 105 0.80 -29.89 -8.06
C PRO A 105 -0.19 -29.31 -7.04
N VAL A 106 -0.86 -28.23 -7.41
CA VAL A 106 -2.03 -27.76 -6.67
C VAL A 106 -3.23 -27.93 -7.60
N SER A 107 -3.90 -29.05 -7.39
CA SER A 107 -5.22 -29.40 -7.90
C SER A 107 -6.22 -28.30 -7.54
N LEU A 108 -6.68 -27.59 -8.57
CA LEU A 108 -7.86 -26.74 -8.55
C LEU A 108 -9.09 -27.65 -8.68
N ASP A 109 -9.93 -27.68 -7.65
CA ASP A 109 -11.38 -27.83 -7.80
C ASP A 109 -12.02 -26.43 -7.77
#